data_AF-X1HVI0-F1
#
_entry.id   AF-X1HVI0-F1
#
_cell.length_a   1.000
_cell.length_b   1.000
_cell.length_c   1.000
_cell.angle_alpha   90.00
_cell.angle_beta   90.00
_cell.angle_gamma   90.00
#
_symmetry.space_group_name_H-M   'P 1'
#
loop_
_entity.id
_entity.type
_entity.pdbx_description
1 polymer ?
#
loop_
_entity_poly.entity_id
_entity_poly.type
_entity_poly.pdbx_seq_one_letter_code
_entity_poly.pdbx_strand_id
1 'polypeptide(L)'
;AHWSLPSATQGFEMLHRGVITRVELDMLLRALDVMPFWRERLTRIAYRRLTRVDIRRMYKAGVLTREEVYENYLEHGYTDENAKRMTEFTVQWAMPKDASITRSDILTAYKTRMISREEASILLSDMGEEYFHREFMLTAVDYKKGLELTENRIKGIRNLYKRRTYDINKARDELLQLDLPAEEVDNLMEQWYYEIKAEPLRHWTTAQVLSFIKDELITKERG
;
A
#
# COMPACT_ATOMS: atom_id res chain seq x y z
N ALA A 1 44.18 -53.23 -13.03
CA ALA A 1 43.00 -52.39 -12.76
C ALA A 1 43.16 -51.08 -13.51
N HIS A 2 42.16 -50.64 -14.28
CA HIS A 2 42.16 -49.31 -14.89
C HIS A 2 41.30 -48.40 -14.04
N TRP A 3 41.94 -47.42 -13.42
CA TRP A 3 41.24 -46.35 -12.71
C TRP A 3 40.52 -45.49 -13.75
N SER A 4 39.23 -45.21 -13.53
CA SER A 4 38.49 -44.24 -14.34
C SER A 4 38.63 -42.87 -13.70
N LEU A 5 39.04 -41.88 -14.49
CA LEU A 5 39.17 -40.51 -14.01
C LEU A 5 37.79 -39.82 -13.94
N PRO A 6 37.57 -38.88 -13.01
CA PRO A 6 36.40 -38.01 -13.03
C PRO A 6 36.31 -37.23 -14.36
N SER A 7 35.09 -36.95 -14.82
CA SER A 7 34.87 -36.09 -15.99
C SER A 7 35.18 -34.63 -15.68
N ALA A 8 35.37 -33.80 -16.72
CA ALA A 8 35.56 -32.36 -16.57
C ALA A 8 34.38 -31.69 -15.83
N THR A 9 33.14 -32.12 -16.11
CA THR A 9 31.94 -31.62 -15.42
C THR A 9 31.95 -31.95 -13.92
N GLN A 10 32.36 -33.18 -13.56
CA GLN A 10 32.56 -33.55 -12.15
C GLN A 10 33.68 -32.71 -11.52
N GLY A 11 34.76 -32.45 -12.26
CA GLY A 11 35.82 -31.52 -11.86
C GLY A 11 35.30 -30.11 -11.53
N PHE A 12 34.48 -29.54 -12.41
CA PHE A 12 33.87 -28.22 -12.18
C PHE A 12 32.94 -28.22 -10.97
N GLU A 13 32.14 -29.27 -10.79
CA GLU A 13 31.27 -29.39 -9.62
C GLU A 13 32.09 -29.51 -8.31
N MET A 14 33.16 -30.31 -8.30
CA MET A 14 34.07 -30.40 -7.17
C MET A 14 34.72 -29.04 -6.86
N LEU A 15 35.11 -28.28 -7.88
CA LEU A 15 35.63 -26.91 -7.71
C LEU A 15 34.59 -25.98 -7.07
N HIS A 16 33.36 -25.95 -7.60
CA HIS A 16 32.29 -25.07 -7.06
C HIS A 16 31.88 -25.42 -5.64
N ARG A 17 31.97 -26.71 -5.27
CA ARG A 17 31.70 -27.20 -3.91
C ARG A 17 32.88 -27.01 -2.96
N GLY A 18 34.03 -26.51 -3.43
CA GLY A 18 35.24 -26.33 -2.64
C GLY A 18 35.93 -27.64 -2.24
N VAL A 19 35.63 -28.74 -2.92
CA VAL A 19 36.22 -30.07 -2.67
C VAL A 19 37.63 -30.16 -3.25
N ILE A 20 37.89 -29.44 -4.35
CA ILE A 20 39.21 -29.31 -4.96
C ILE A 20 39.53 -27.85 -5.25
N THR A 21 40.82 -27.56 -5.34
CA THR A 21 41.39 -26.27 -5.75
C THR A 21 41.48 -26.15 -7.27
N ARG A 22 41.73 -24.93 -7.77
CA ARG A 22 41.97 -24.68 -9.20
C ARG A 22 43.21 -25.40 -9.73
N VAL A 23 44.22 -25.62 -8.89
CA VAL A 23 45.44 -26.37 -9.25
C VAL A 23 45.12 -27.85 -9.45
N GLU A 24 44.33 -28.44 -8.56
CA GLU A 24 43.86 -29.83 -8.68
C GLU A 24 42.91 -30.01 -9.88
N LEU A 25 42.08 -29.02 -10.19
CA LEU A 25 41.29 -29.03 -11.43
C LEU A 25 42.17 -29.00 -12.68
N ASP A 26 43.22 -28.17 -12.73
CA ASP A 26 44.15 -28.17 -13.88
C ASP A 26 44.86 -29.51 -14.03
N MET A 27 45.24 -30.16 -12.93
CA MET A 27 45.80 -31.52 -12.93
C MET A 27 44.81 -32.53 -13.52
N LEU A 28 43.53 -32.47 -13.12
CA LEU A 28 42.48 -33.33 -13.69
C LEU A 28 42.31 -33.08 -15.19
N LEU A 29 42.18 -31.82 -15.62
CA LEU A 29 42.03 -31.48 -17.03
C LEU A 29 43.27 -31.88 -17.85
N ARG A 30 44.46 -31.87 -17.26
CA ARG A 30 45.68 -32.41 -17.87
C ARG A 30 45.60 -33.91 -18.06
N ALA A 31 45.16 -34.64 -17.05
CA ALA A 31 45.02 -36.09 -17.11
C ALA A 31 43.92 -36.54 -18.08
N LEU A 32 42.95 -35.67 -18.37
CA LEU A 32 41.91 -35.84 -19.41
C LEU A 32 42.36 -35.37 -20.81
N ASP A 33 43.66 -35.09 -21.01
CA ASP A 33 44.23 -34.62 -22.28
C ASP A 33 43.60 -33.32 -22.85
N VAL A 34 43.03 -32.47 -21.99
CA VAL A 34 42.58 -31.13 -22.41
C VAL A 34 43.81 -30.27 -22.69
N MET A 35 43.88 -29.66 -23.89
CA MET A 35 45.02 -28.80 -24.24
C MET A 35 45.15 -27.62 -23.27
N PRO A 36 46.38 -27.21 -22.88
CA PRO A 36 46.59 -26.09 -21.96
C PRO A 36 45.84 -24.80 -22.32
N PHE A 37 45.72 -24.51 -23.62
CA PHE A 37 44.97 -23.36 -24.13
C PHE A 37 43.49 -23.37 -23.72
N TRP A 38 42.85 -24.54 -23.65
CA TRP A 38 41.42 -24.68 -23.38
C TRP A 38 41.09 -24.77 -21.89
N ARG A 39 41.99 -25.27 -21.05
CA ARG A 39 41.72 -25.51 -19.62
C ARG A 39 41.22 -24.26 -18.90
N GLU A 40 41.91 -23.14 -19.11
CA GLU A 40 41.54 -21.87 -18.49
C GLU A 40 40.19 -21.36 -18.99
N ARG A 41 39.93 -21.47 -20.30
CA ARG A 41 38.68 -21.02 -20.90
C ARG A 41 37.48 -21.84 -20.41
N LEU A 42 37.66 -23.15 -20.33
CA LEU A 42 36.65 -24.07 -19.80
C LEU A 42 36.38 -23.82 -18.31
N THR A 43 37.43 -23.53 -17.54
CA THR A 43 37.30 -23.20 -16.12
C THR A 43 36.51 -21.90 -15.91
N ARG A 44 36.72 -20.87 -16.75
CA ARG A 44 35.98 -19.59 -16.62
C ARG A 44 34.48 -19.75 -16.86
N ILE A 45 34.08 -20.55 -17.85
CA ILE A 45 32.66 -20.78 -18.16
C ILE A 45 32.00 -21.79 -17.21
N ALA A 46 32.76 -22.41 -16.31
CA ALA A 46 32.20 -23.31 -15.30
C ALA A 46 31.32 -22.55 -14.30
N TYR A 47 31.69 -21.32 -13.96
CA TYR A 47 30.92 -20.49 -13.03
C TYR A 47 29.61 -20.01 -13.65
N ARG A 48 28.57 -19.95 -12.82
CA ARG A 48 27.26 -19.45 -13.24
C ARG A 48 27.29 -17.93 -13.42
N ARG A 49 26.67 -17.47 -14.50
CA ARG A 49 26.36 -16.05 -14.72
C ARG A 49 25.20 -15.61 -13.83
N LEU A 50 25.12 -14.31 -13.54
CA LEU A 50 23.95 -13.73 -12.88
C LEU A 50 22.69 -14.04 -13.69
N THR A 51 21.58 -14.40 -13.05
CA THR A 51 20.35 -14.63 -13.83
C THR A 51 19.77 -13.29 -14.32
N ARG A 52 18.99 -13.28 -15.41
CA ARG A 52 18.30 -12.06 -15.87
C ARG A 52 17.44 -11.42 -14.78
N VAL A 53 16.90 -12.23 -13.86
CA VAL A 53 16.09 -11.74 -12.73
C VAL A 53 16.99 -11.01 -11.73
N ASP A 54 18.13 -11.60 -11.39
CA ASP A 54 19.09 -11.01 -10.47
C ASP A 54 19.71 -9.74 -11.05
N ILE A 55 20.06 -9.73 -12.34
CA ILE A 55 20.54 -8.54 -13.06
C ILE A 55 19.58 -7.36 -12.86
N ARG A 56 18.28 -7.56 -13.09
CA ARG A 56 17.27 -6.50 -12.89
C ARG A 56 17.16 -6.04 -11.44
N ARG A 57 17.13 -6.99 -10.49
CA ARG A 57 17.01 -6.68 -9.05
C ARG A 57 18.25 -5.94 -8.54
N MET A 58 19.44 -6.37 -8.94
CA MET A 58 20.71 -5.76 -8.58
C MET A 58 20.85 -4.36 -9.17
N TYR A 59 20.44 -4.15 -10.43
CA TYR A 59 20.37 -2.80 -11.02
C TYR A 59 19.42 -1.89 -10.24
N LYS A 60 18.19 -2.36 -9.93
CA LYS A 60 17.23 -1.61 -9.12
C LYS A 60 17.73 -1.28 -7.71
N ALA A 61 18.53 -2.16 -7.12
CA ALA A 61 19.16 -1.95 -5.83
C ALA A 61 20.41 -1.05 -5.90
N GLY A 62 20.82 -0.59 -7.09
CA GLY A 62 22.02 0.23 -7.28
C GLY A 62 23.34 -0.56 -7.19
N VAL A 63 23.28 -1.89 -7.24
CA VAL A 63 24.46 -2.77 -7.18
C VAL A 63 25.16 -2.88 -8.53
N LEU A 64 24.40 -2.83 -9.64
CA LEU A 64 24.95 -2.82 -11.00
C LEU A 64 24.75 -1.45 -11.64
N THR A 65 25.75 -1.01 -12.40
CA THR A 65 25.62 0.13 -13.32
C THR A 65 24.87 -0.29 -14.59
N ARG A 66 24.47 0.70 -15.41
CA ARG A 66 23.82 0.46 -16.70
C ARG A 66 24.74 -0.33 -17.65
N GLU A 67 26.02 0.01 -17.64
CA GLU A 67 27.05 -0.65 -18.46
C GLU A 67 27.24 -2.10 -18.02
N GLU A 68 27.28 -2.36 -16.70
CA GLU A 68 27.40 -3.73 -16.17
C GLU A 68 26.17 -4.59 -16.49
N VAL A 69 24.97 -4.00 -16.53
CA VAL A 69 23.76 -4.70 -17.00
C VAL A 69 23.90 -5.12 -18.45
N TYR A 70 24.40 -4.22 -19.31
CA TYR A 70 24.62 -4.50 -20.72
C TYR A 70 25.64 -5.63 -20.93
N GLU A 71 26.79 -5.56 -20.26
CA GLU A 71 27.82 -6.62 -20.34
C GLU A 71 27.27 -7.98 -19.87
N ASN A 72 26.50 -8.00 -18.78
CA ASN A 72 25.86 -9.23 -18.32
C ASN A 72 24.91 -9.83 -19.38
N TYR A 73 24.15 -9.00 -20.11
CA TYR A 73 23.32 -9.50 -21.20
C TYR A 73 24.14 -10.02 -22.39
N LEU A 74 25.28 -9.39 -22.72
CA LEU A 74 26.20 -9.95 -23.71
C LEU A 74 26.74 -11.31 -23.27
N GLU A 75 27.12 -11.45 -22.00
CA GLU A 75 27.58 -12.72 -21.46
C GLU A 75 26.49 -13.79 -21.60
N HIS A 76 25.21 -13.47 -21.39
CA HIS A 76 24.09 -14.40 -21.65
C HIS A 76 23.95 -14.86 -23.10
N GLY A 77 24.72 -14.29 -24.04
CA GLY A 77 24.69 -14.63 -25.46
C GLY A 77 23.65 -13.85 -26.24
N TYR A 78 23.14 -12.74 -25.70
CA TYR A 78 22.33 -11.81 -26.49
C TYR A 78 23.19 -11.12 -27.54
N THR A 79 22.61 -10.84 -28.70
CA THR A 79 23.23 -9.94 -29.69
C THR A 79 23.40 -8.55 -29.08
N ASP A 80 24.35 -7.75 -29.58
CA ASP A 80 24.56 -6.37 -29.15
C ASP A 80 23.24 -5.55 -29.11
N GLU A 81 22.44 -5.66 -30.16
CA GLU A 81 21.14 -5.00 -30.26
C GLU A 81 20.18 -5.45 -29.15
N ASN A 82 20.08 -6.75 -28.89
CA ASN A 82 19.17 -7.26 -27.86
C ASN A 82 19.69 -6.97 -26.45
N ALA A 83 21.00 -6.99 -26.23
CA ALA A 83 21.60 -6.59 -24.97
C ALA A 83 21.31 -5.11 -24.66
N LYS A 84 21.39 -4.22 -25.65
CA LYS A 84 20.96 -2.80 -25.53
C LYS A 84 19.48 -2.68 -25.18
N ARG A 85 18.60 -3.38 -25.90
CA ARG A 85 17.15 -3.39 -25.64
C ARG A 85 16.82 -3.89 -24.22
N MET A 86 17.46 -4.98 -23.79
CA MET A 86 17.27 -5.55 -22.45
C MET A 86 17.79 -4.64 -21.34
N THR A 87 18.89 -3.92 -21.60
CA THR A 87 19.44 -2.93 -20.69
C THR A 87 18.46 -1.78 -20.51
N GLU A 88 17.97 -1.22 -21.62
CA GLU A 88 17.00 -0.13 -21.59
C GLU A 88 15.70 -0.53 -20.87
N PHE A 89 15.18 -1.73 -21.17
CA PHE A 89 14.04 -2.29 -20.43
C PHE A 89 14.31 -2.40 -18.92
N THR A 90 15.52 -2.81 -18.53
CA THR A 90 15.91 -2.94 -17.13
C THR A 90 15.97 -1.58 -16.44
N VAL A 91 16.51 -0.57 -17.13
CA VAL A 91 16.55 0.82 -16.66
C VAL A 91 15.14 1.34 -16.41
N GLN A 92 14.25 1.22 -17.40
CA GLN A 92 12.85 1.66 -17.29
C GLN A 92 12.07 0.89 -16.21
N TRP A 93 12.31 -0.42 -16.08
CA TRP A 93 11.67 -1.24 -15.04
C TRP A 93 12.11 -0.84 -13.62
N ALA A 94 13.36 -0.41 -13.47
CA ALA A 94 13.95 -0.05 -12.19
C ALA A 94 13.67 1.41 -11.78
N MET A 95 13.32 2.28 -12.73
CA MET A 95 12.82 3.61 -12.41
C MET A 95 11.71 3.47 -11.36
N PRO A 96 11.72 4.29 -10.31
CA PRO A 96 10.53 4.46 -9.50
C PRO A 96 9.40 4.73 -10.47
N LYS A 97 8.32 3.95 -10.44
CA LYS A 97 7.06 4.50 -10.94
C LYS A 97 6.89 5.73 -10.07
N ASP A 98 7.07 6.93 -10.63
CA ASP A 98 6.70 8.19 -9.98
C ASP A 98 5.46 7.90 -9.19
N ALA A 99 5.41 8.26 -7.89
CA ALA A 99 4.28 7.98 -7.01
C ALA A 99 2.99 8.30 -7.76
N SER A 100 2.44 7.27 -8.41
CA SER A 100 1.54 7.52 -9.52
C SER A 100 0.24 7.73 -8.80
N ILE A 101 -0.16 8.99 -8.69
CA ILE A 101 -1.46 9.38 -8.16
C ILE A 101 -2.45 8.38 -8.74
N THR A 102 -3.01 7.55 -7.87
CA THR A 102 -3.94 6.52 -8.31
C THR A 102 -5.30 7.18 -8.53
N ARG A 103 -6.21 6.51 -9.23
CA ARG A 103 -7.61 6.97 -9.31
C ARG A 103 -8.19 7.20 -7.90
N SER A 104 -7.85 6.34 -6.96
CA SER A 104 -8.30 6.46 -5.57
C SER A 104 -7.78 7.74 -4.92
N ASP A 105 -6.53 8.11 -5.18
CA ASP A 105 -5.94 9.33 -4.65
C ASP A 105 -6.63 10.58 -5.22
N ILE A 106 -6.92 10.60 -6.52
CA ILE A 106 -7.67 11.70 -7.17
C ILE A 106 -9.07 11.81 -6.58
N LEU A 107 -9.81 10.70 -6.50
CA LEU A 107 -11.17 10.70 -5.95
C LEU A 107 -11.18 11.06 -4.46
N THR A 108 -10.14 10.71 -3.71
CA THR A 108 -9.99 11.10 -2.29
C THR A 108 -9.68 12.59 -2.16
N ALA A 109 -8.76 13.13 -2.97
CA ALA A 109 -8.47 14.56 -3.03
C ALA A 109 -9.73 15.36 -3.41
N TYR A 110 -10.53 14.86 -4.36
CA TYR A 110 -11.80 15.47 -4.71
C TYR A 110 -12.84 15.38 -3.58
N LYS A 111 -12.95 14.21 -2.93
CA LYS A 111 -13.85 14.00 -1.78
C LYS A 111 -13.54 14.99 -0.65
N THR A 112 -12.26 15.15 -0.34
CA THR A 112 -11.74 15.99 0.75
C THR A 112 -11.64 17.48 0.38
N ARG A 113 -12.10 17.88 -0.82
CA ARG A 113 -12.05 19.26 -1.34
C ARG A 113 -10.64 19.81 -1.52
N MET A 114 -9.63 18.95 -1.68
CA MET A 114 -8.27 19.37 -2.03
C MET A 114 -8.15 19.83 -3.49
N ILE A 115 -9.00 19.28 -4.37
CA ILE A 115 -9.09 19.64 -5.79
C ILE A 115 -10.56 19.81 -6.20
N SER A 116 -10.80 20.55 -7.29
CA SER A 116 -12.11 20.76 -7.89
C SER A 116 -12.59 19.54 -8.69
N ARG A 117 -13.86 19.56 -9.11
CA ARG A 117 -14.43 18.50 -9.96
C ARG A 117 -13.76 18.49 -11.33
N GLU A 118 -13.50 19.68 -11.87
CA GLU A 118 -12.84 19.90 -13.15
C GLU A 118 -11.39 19.40 -13.10
N GLU A 119 -10.64 19.73 -12.05
CA GLU A 119 -9.27 19.26 -11.84
C GLU A 119 -9.21 17.74 -11.72
N ALA A 120 -10.11 17.15 -10.93
CA ALA A 120 -10.23 15.69 -10.81
C ALA A 120 -10.58 15.05 -12.17
N SER A 121 -11.42 15.71 -12.97
CA SER A 121 -11.81 15.23 -14.29
C SER A 121 -10.63 15.22 -15.27
N ILE A 122 -9.83 16.29 -15.29
CA ILE A 122 -8.62 16.38 -16.12
C ILE A 122 -7.62 15.27 -15.74
N LEU A 123 -7.32 15.12 -14.44
CA LEU A 123 -6.37 14.10 -13.97
C LEU A 123 -6.82 12.68 -14.31
N LEU A 124 -8.12 12.36 -14.18
CA LEU A 124 -8.65 11.06 -14.59
C LEU A 124 -8.57 10.86 -16.11
N SER A 125 -8.78 11.91 -16.90
CA SER A 125 -8.62 11.87 -18.36
C SER A 125 -7.17 11.60 -18.77
N ASP A 126 -6.21 12.25 -18.12
CA ASP A 126 -4.77 12.07 -18.39
C ASP A 126 -4.29 10.65 -18.02
N MET A 127 -4.98 9.99 -17.07
CA MET A 127 -4.77 8.57 -16.75
C MET A 127 -5.44 7.60 -17.75
N GLY A 128 -6.14 8.11 -18.75
CA GLY A 128 -6.82 7.32 -19.78
C GLY A 128 -8.22 6.85 -19.41
N GLU A 129 -8.86 7.42 -18.39
CA GLU A 129 -10.26 7.10 -18.09
C GLU A 129 -11.21 7.70 -19.12
N GLU A 130 -12.08 6.85 -19.67
CA GLU A 130 -13.13 7.26 -20.59
C GLU A 130 -14.12 8.22 -19.92
N TYR A 131 -14.69 9.12 -20.74
CA TYR A 131 -15.62 10.17 -20.28
C TYR A 131 -16.74 9.62 -19.38
N PHE A 132 -17.38 8.53 -19.82
CA PHE A 132 -18.48 7.91 -19.08
C PHE A 132 -18.06 7.40 -17.69
N HIS A 133 -16.93 6.68 -17.60
CA HIS A 133 -16.42 6.15 -16.34
C HIS A 133 -16.05 7.27 -15.38
N ARG A 134 -15.37 8.31 -15.88
CA ARG A 134 -14.98 9.47 -15.09
C ARG A 134 -16.19 10.22 -14.53
N GLU A 135 -17.18 10.52 -15.36
CA GLU A 135 -18.40 11.21 -14.92
C GLU A 135 -19.16 10.41 -13.86
N PHE A 136 -19.26 9.09 -14.05
CA PHE A 136 -19.85 8.19 -13.05
C PHE A 136 -19.08 8.24 -11.72
N MET A 137 -17.74 8.15 -11.75
CA MET A 137 -16.90 8.20 -10.55
C MET A 137 -17.06 9.51 -9.78
N LEU A 138 -17.01 10.65 -10.48
CA LEU A 138 -17.14 11.97 -9.85
C LEU A 138 -18.54 12.18 -9.26
N THR A 139 -19.59 11.76 -9.97
CA THR A 139 -20.97 11.82 -9.48
C THR A 139 -21.16 10.95 -8.23
N ALA A 140 -20.55 9.77 -8.19
CA ALA A 140 -20.59 8.91 -7.01
C ALA A 140 -19.91 9.56 -5.79
N VAL A 141 -18.82 10.31 -6.01
CA VAL A 141 -18.17 11.09 -4.94
C VAL A 141 -19.06 12.25 -4.48
N ASP A 142 -19.72 12.95 -5.40
CA ASP A 142 -20.66 14.04 -5.08
C ASP A 142 -21.82 13.55 -4.22
N TYR A 143 -22.41 12.42 -4.59
CA TYR A 143 -23.46 11.77 -3.82
C TYR A 143 -22.98 11.43 -2.39
N LYS A 144 -21.79 10.85 -2.26
CA LYS A 144 -21.19 10.52 -0.94
C LYS A 144 -20.93 11.78 -0.10
N LYS A 145 -20.47 12.88 -0.71
CA LYS A 145 -20.28 14.17 0.00
C LYS A 145 -21.61 14.73 0.52
N GLY A 146 -22.68 14.58 -0.27
CA GLY A 146 -24.04 14.95 0.14
C GLY A 146 -24.52 14.14 1.34
N LEU A 147 -24.41 12.80 1.28
CA LEU A 147 -24.76 11.92 2.38
C LEU A 147 -23.98 12.24 3.67
N GLU A 148 -22.66 12.43 3.57
CA GLU A 148 -21.81 12.75 4.73
C GLU A 148 -22.21 14.08 5.38
N LEU A 149 -22.62 15.08 4.58
CA LEU A 149 -23.15 16.34 5.11
C LEU A 149 -24.45 16.13 5.89
N THR A 150 -25.40 15.38 5.33
CA THR A 150 -26.67 15.05 5.98
C THR A 150 -26.44 14.27 7.27
N GLU A 151 -25.60 13.24 7.24
CA GLU A 151 -25.23 12.47 8.44
C GLU A 151 -24.60 13.35 9.53
N ASN A 152 -23.72 14.29 9.15
CA ASN A 152 -23.11 15.22 10.11
C ASN A 152 -24.13 16.18 10.72
N ARG A 153 -25.12 16.63 9.96
CA ARG A 153 -26.25 17.43 10.48
C ARG A 153 -27.11 16.61 11.43
N ILE A 154 -27.48 15.38 11.07
CA ILE A 154 -28.21 14.44 11.94
C ILE A 154 -27.46 14.24 13.26
N LYS A 155 -26.14 13.99 13.22
CA LYS A 155 -25.29 13.87 14.42
C LYS A 155 -25.30 15.15 15.26
N GLY A 156 -25.27 16.33 14.63
CA GLY A 156 -25.38 17.62 15.30
C GLY A 156 -26.70 17.78 16.05
N ILE A 157 -27.83 17.51 15.37
CA ILE A 157 -29.18 17.56 15.94
C ILE A 157 -29.31 16.57 17.10
N ARG A 158 -28.84 15.32 16.93
CA ARG A 158 -28.80 14.31 17.98
C ARG A 158 -28.10 14.82 19.23
N ASN A 159 -26.93 15.44 19.08
CA ASN A 159 -26.17 15.96 20.22
C ASN A 159 -26.90 17.10 20.95
N LEU A 160 -27.58 17.98 20.21
CA LEU A 160 -28.38 19.06 20.79
C LEU A 160 -29.61 18.51 21.54
N TYR A 161 -30.25 17.49 20.99
CA TYR A 161 -31.36 16.77 21.64
C TYR A 161 -30.91 16.06 22.92
N LYS A 162 -29.82 15.27 22.86
CA LYS A 162 -29.25 14.58 24.03
C LYS A 162 -28.88 15.53 25.17
N ARG A 163 -28.37 16.72 24.85
CA ARG A 163 -28.04 17.77 25.82
C ARG A 163 -29.26 18.56 26.33
N ARG A 164 -30.47 18.17 25.93
CA ARG A 164 -31.74 18.85 26.25
C ARG A 164 -31.78 20.31 25.81
N THR A 165 -30.94 20.69 24.85
CA THR A 165 -30.97 22.01 24.21
C THR A 165 -32.12 22.07 23.21
N TYR A 166 -32.36 20.97 22.50
CA TYR A 166 -33.53 20.77 21.66
C TYR A 166 -34.52 19.86 22.40
N ASP A 167 -35.81 20.22 22.35
CA ASP A 167 -36.89 19.32 22.73
C ASP A 167 -37.24 18.39 21.55
N ILE A 168 -38.19 17.47 21.78
CA ILE A 168 -38.60 16.48 20.78
C ILE A 168 -39.17 17.12 19.51
N ASN A 169 -39.93 18.21 19.64
CA ASN A 169 -40.58 18.86 18.51
C ASN A 169 -39.52 19.57 17.66
N LYS A 170 -38.64 20.34 18.31
CA LYS A 170 -37.56 21.05 17.62
C LYS A 170 -36.59 20.10 16.92
N ALA A 171 -36.22 18.99 17.56
CA ALA A 171 -35.34 18.00 16.93
C ALA A 171 -35.98 17.35 15.69
N ARG A 172 -37.28 17.04 15.74
CA ARG A 172 -38.04 16.54 14.58
C ARG A 172 -38.11 17.55 13.45
N ASP A 173 -38.45 18.80 13.76
CA ASP A 173 -38.56 19.86 12.76
C ASP A 173 -37.25 20.08 12.02
N GLU A 174 -36.12 20.07 12.75
CA GLU A 174 -34.77 20.23 12.18
C GLU A 174 -34.36 19.02 11.32
N LEU A 175 -34.80 17.80 11.67
CA LEU A 175 -34.57 16.61 10.85
C LEU A 175 -35.41 16.61 9.57
N LEU A 176 -36.66 17.06 9.64
CA LEU A 176 -37.54 17.17 8.47
C LEU A 176 -37.02 18.21 7.47
N GLN A 177 -36.34 19.26 7.94
CA GLN A 177 -35.65 20.24 7.07
C GLN A 177 -34.44 19.65 6.32
N LEU A 178 -34.02 18.42 6.62
CA LEU A 178 -33.01 17.69 5.86
C LEU A 178 -33.60 16.83 4.73
N ASP A 179 -34.89 17.02 4.41
CA ASP A 179 -35.65 16.25 3.42
C ASP A 179 -35.67 14.73 3.69
N LEU A 180 -35.57 14.35 4.97
CA LEU A 180 -35.67 12.95 5.40
C LEU A 180 -37.13 12.47 5.37
N PRO A 181 -37.40 11.21 4.96
CA PRO A 181 -38.72 10.61 5.10
C PRO A 181 -39.21 10.63 6.55
N ALA A 182 -40.50 10.87 6.77
CA ALA A 182 -41.07 10.97 8.12
C ALA A 182 -40.83 9.70 8.96
N GLU A 183 -40.90 8.52 8.35
CA GLU A 183 -40.59 7.25 9.01
C GLU A 183 -39.14 7.17 9.50
N GLU A 184 -38.18 7.71 8.73
CA GLU A 184 -36.78 7.76 9.14
C GLU A 184 -36.57 8.71 10.32
N VAL A 185 -37.26 9.85 10.32
CA VAL A 185 -37.26 10.79 11.46
C VAL A 185 -37.83 10.12 12.72
N ASP A 186 -38.92 9.38 12.60
CA ASP A 186 -39.52 8.64 13.71
C ASP A 186 -38.55 7.61 14.30
N ASN A 187 -37.90 6.82 13.43
CA ASN A 187 -36.91 5.83 13.83
C ASN A 187 -35.70 6.46 14.55
N LEU A 188 -35.17 7.58 14.03
CA LEU A 188 -34.07 8.31 14.67
C LEU A 188 -34.47 8.85 16.05
N MET A 189 -35.66 9.42 16.17
CA MET A 189 -36.15 9.97 17.44
C MET A 189 -36.41 8.88 18.49
N GLU A 190 -36.95 7.73 18.08
CA GLU A 190 -37.12 6.57 18.95
C GLU A 190 -35.76 6.07 19.44
N GLN A 191 -34.79 5.91 18.54
CA GLN A 191 -33.43 5.51 18.91
C GLN A 191 -32.84 6.48 19.95
N TRP A 192 -32.93 7.79 19.72
CA TRP A 192 -32.34 8.77 20.63
C TRP A 192 -33.05 8.85 21.98
N TYR A 193 -34.35 8.59 22.03
CA TYR A 193 -35.10 8.47 23.28
C TYR A 193 -34.53 7.36 24.16
N TYR A 194 -34.28 6.18 23.60
CA TYR A 194 -33.67 5.07 24.34
C TYR A 194 -32.23 5.37 24.76
N GLU A 195 -31.45 6.07 23.93
CA GLU A 195 -30.09 6.49 24.30
C GLU A 195 -30.07 7.43 25.52
N ILE A 196 -31.02 8.37 25.61
CA ILE A 196 -31.16 9.26 26.78
C ILE A 196 -31.65 8.48 28.00
N LYS A 197 -32.61 7.56 27.83
CA LYS A 197 -33.11 6.70 28.91
C LYS A 197 -32.04 5.75 29.47
N ALA A 198 -31.14 5.31 28.61
CA ALA A 198 -30.02 4.44 28.98
C ALA A 198 -28.84 5.20 29.59
N GLU A 199 -28.80 6.53 29.52
CA GLU A 199 -27.75 7.30 30.19
C GLU A 199 -27.88 7.16 31.71
N PRO A 200 -26.84 6.65 32.40
CA PRO A 200 -26.88 6.51 33.85
C PRO A 200 -27.06 7.89 34.49
N LEU A 201 -27.93 7.97 35.49
CA LEU A 201 -28.13 9.18 36.26
C LEU A 201 -26.77 9.63 36.81
N ARG A 202 -26.37 10.85 36.46
CA ARG A 202 -25.09 11.42 36.91
C ARG A 202 -25.23 11.78 38.38
N HIS A 203 -24.86 10.84 39.26
CA HIS A 203 -24.80 11.09 40.70
C HIS A 203 -23.70 12.10 41.01
N TRP A 204 -23.92 12.92 42.04
CA TRP A 204 -22.88 13.81 42.55
C TRP A 204 -21.69 12.99 43.03
N THR A 205 -20.48 13.45 42.74
CA THR A 205 -19.27 12.83 43.28
C THR A 205 -19.22 13.02 44.79
N THR A 206 -18.56 12.12 45.53
CA THR A 206 -18.44 12.21 46.99
C THR A 206 -17.88 13.57 47.44
N ALA A 207 -16.94 14.14 46.69
CA ALA A 207 -16.38 15.46 46.95
C ALA A 207 -17.43 16.59 46.78
N GLN A 208 -18.30 16.51 45.78
CA GLN A 208 -19.39 17.46 45.57
C GLN A 208 -20.44 17.35 46.68
N VAL A 209 -20.84 16.13 47.06
CA VAL A 209 -21.78 15.89 48.16
C VAL A 209 -21.24 16.49 49.47
N LEU A 210 -19.96 16.25 49.77
CA LEU A 210 -19.31 16.80 50.97
C LEU A 210 -19.21 18.34 50.93
N SER A 211 -18.97 18.94 49.75
CA SER A 211 -19.04 20.40 49.57
C SER A 211 -20.43 20.92 49.89
N PHE A 212 -21.48 20.29 49.36
CA PHE A 212 -22.86 20.72 49.59
C PHE A 212 -23.29 20.58 51.05
N ILE A 213 -22.79 19.56 51.77
CA ILE A 213 -22.97 19.45 53.23
C ILE A 213 -22.25 20.58 53.96
N LYS A 214 -21.00 20.90 53.56
CA LYS A 214 -20.21 21.97 54.18
C LYS A 214 -20.82 23.35 53.95
N ASP A 215 -21.38 23.57 52.77
CA ASP A 215 -22.07 24.81 52.37
C ASP A 215 -23.53 24.86 52.87
N GLU A 216 -23.95 23.89 53.70
CA GLU A 216 -25.30 23.75 54.28
C GLU A 216 -26.45 23.68 53.26
N LEU A 217 -26.14 23.35 52.00
CA LEU A 217 -27.13 23.18 50.92
C LEU A 217 -27.93 21.87 51.07
N ILE A 218 -27.36 20.86 51.74
CA ILE A 218 -28.00 19.59 52.08
C ILE A 218 -27.60 19.14 53.50
N THR A 219 -28.48 18.39 54.16
CA THR A 219 -28.20 17.86 55.52
C THR A 219 -27.26 16.66 55.46
N LYS A 220 -26.53 16.43 56.56
CA LYS A 220 -25.62 15.29 56.73
C LYS A 220 -26.29 13.92 56.61
N GLU A 221 -27.60 13.86 56.84
CA GLU A 221 -28.44 12.66 56.70
C GLU A 221 -28.92 12.43 55.25
N ARG A 222 -28.81 13.45 54.38
CA ARG A 222 -29.27 13.43 52.98
C ARG A 222 -28.16 13.30 51.95
N GLY A 223 -26.89 13.46 52.34
CA GLY A 223 -25.71 13.27 51.47
C GLY A 223 -25.03 11.95 51.77
#